data_AF-A0AA90YZT4-F1
#
_entry.id   AF-A0AA90YZT4-F1
#
_cell.length_a   1.000
_cell.length_b   1.000
_cell.length_c   1.000
_cell.angle_alpha   90.00
_cell.angle_beta   90.00
_cell.angle_gamma   90.00
#
_symmetry.space_group_name_H-M   'P 1'
#
loop_
_entity.id
_entity.type
_entity.pdbx_description
1 polymer ?
#
loop_
_entity_poly.entity_id
_entity_poly.type
_entity_poly.pdbx_seq_one_letter_code
_entity_poly.pdbx_strand_id
1 'polypeptide(L)'
;MNDRASGQRFSHLYLERSSPKKDSNKARFRLFKLAESIFPRPGASTSVRSSNNRKRIIDMIESELGIRFATKAGSGRLVESWEGYFGRIPIEDLLDTITLMVRLFRKFGQEDRAKQVVTETKRIFAEENLAYEVDGDGGVHPLVDSVFSVTRQTAIAGLNDARYTATAENVERMDACLLQNPPDYIGAIRLVFGACENLFKLMYSVPRLDARSVGDKLAKDQQALYAGHSNLQSASSKTLEGFKDWINAAHFYRHEQGVEEPNQPSEEVAILIISNGLSYVRWLAQLDQTLGYVNRS
;
A
#
# COMPACT_ATOMS: atom_id res chain seq x y z
N MET A 1 11.39 -25.44 18.84
CA MET A 1 12.46 -25.50 17.81
C MET A 1 12.40 -24.21 17.03
N ASN A 2 13.43 -23.35 17.14
CA ASN A 2 13.50 -22.11 16.37
C ASN A 2 13.86 -22.46 14.93
N ASP A 3 12.86 -22.46 14.06
CA ASP A 3 13.04 -22.60 12.63
C ASP A 3 13.80 -21.36 12.13
N ARG A 4 15.13 -21.47 12.05
CA ARG A 4 15.96 -20.38 11.54
C ARG A 4 15.66 -20.26 10.05
N ALA A 5 15.19 -19.10 9.61
CA ALA A 5 14.99 -18.79 8.19
C ALA A 5 16.28 -19.08 7.41
N SER A 6 16.27 -20.17 6.64
CA SER A 6 17.43 -20.64 5.86
C SER A 6 17.51 -19.89 4.52
N GLY A 7 18.72 -19.54 4.09
CA GLY A 7 18.98 -18.98 2.75
C GLY A 7 18.67 -17.49 2.56
N GLN A 8 18.18 -16.77 3.57
CA GLN A 8 17.96 -15.32 3.46
C GLN A 8 19.21 -14.50 3.83
N ARG A 9 19.33 -13.29 3.27
CA ARG A 9 20.45 -12.38 3.59
C ARG A 9 20.37 -11.90 5.03
N PHE A 10 21.52 -11.76 5.68
CA PHE A 10 21.64 -11.27 7.06
C PHE A 10 20.83 -9.98 7.30
N SER A 11 20.91 -9.02 6.38
CA SER A 11 20.21 -7.74 6.48
C SER A 11 18.69 -7.84 6.46
N HIS A 12 18.12 -8.96 5.99
CA HIS A 12 16.67 -9.17 5.99
C HIS A 12 16.18 -9.78 7.30
N LEU A 13 17.05 -10.52 7.98
CA LEU A 13 16.71 -11.29 9.18
C LEU A 13 17.04 -10.54 10.48
N TYR A 14 18.11 -9.74 10.47
CA TYR A 14 18.74 -9.26 11.71
C TYR A 14 18.92 -7.75 11.80
N LEU A 15 18.63 -7.01 10.73
CA LEU A 15 18.64 -5.54 10.79
C LEU A 15 17.22 -5.03 10.96
N GLU A 16 17.02 -4.22 11.99
CA GLU A 16 15.77 -3.52 12.24
C GLU A 16 15.54 -2.51 11.12
N ARG A 17 14.35 -2.55 10.51
CA ARG A 17 14.00 -1.64 9.43
C ARG A 17 13.46 -0.35 10.04
N SER A 18 14.16 0.76 9.82
CA SER A 18 13.68 2.11 10.16
C SER A 18 12.45 2.50 9.32
N SER A 19 11.97 3.73 9.46
CA SER A 19 10.94 4.28 8.55
C SER A 19 11.34 4.11 7.08
N PRO A 20 10.36 3.91 6.16
CA PRO A 20 10.62 3.84 4.74
C PRO A 20 11.42 5.03 4.22
N LYS A 21 12.37 4.77 3.34
CA LYS A 21 13.28 5.77 2.77
C LYS A 21 12.73 6.32 1.46
N LYS A 22 12.78 7.64 1.29
CA LYS A 22 12.47 8.27 -0.01
C LYS A 22 13.55 7.99 -1.05
N ASP A 23 14.79 7.70 -0.65
CA ASP A 23 15.86 7.37 -1.59
C ASP A 23 16.92 6.50 -0.91
N SER A 24 17.65 5.71 -1.71
CA SER A 24 18.74 4.85 -1.25
C SER A 24 19.77 4.66 -2.36
N ASN A 25 21.02 5.06 -2.09
CA ASN A 25 22.15 4.79 -2.99
C ASN A 25 22.30 3.30 -3.31
N LYS A 26 22.00 2.43 -2.34
CA LYS A 26 22.03 0.98 -2.54
C LYS A 26 20.89 0.51 -3.45
N ALA A 27 19.69 1.09 -3.31
CA ALA A 27 18.59 0.80 -4.23
C ALA A 27 18.92 1.28 -5.65
N ARG A 28 19.40 2.52 -5.81
CA ARG A 28 19.89 3.06 -7.09
C ARG A 28 20.92 2.15 -7.74
N PHE A 29 21.89 1.66 -6.96
CA PHE A 29 22.91 0.73 -7.44
C PHE A 29 22.30 -0.56 -8.01
N ARG A 30 21.36 -1.14 -7.26
CA ARG A 30 20.69 -2.39 -7.65
C ARG A 30 19.78 -2.21 -8.85
N LEU A 31 19.06 -1.10 -8.93
CA LEU A 31 18.17 -0.78 -10.05
C LEU A 31 18.97 -0.56 -11.34
N PHE A 32 20.12 0.12 -11.29
CA PHE A 32 20.94 0.23 -12.49
C PHE A 32 21.54 -1.11 -12.89
N LYS A 33 21.91 -1.99 -11.94
CA LYS A 33 22.39 -3.35 -12.26
C LYS A 33 21.30 -4.19 -12.92
N LEU A 34 20.05 -4.04 -12.48
CA LEU A 34 18.89 -4.59 -13.17
C LEU A 34 18.81 -4.03 -14.60
N ALA A 35 18.86 -2.71 -14.78
CA ALA A 35 18.83 -2.08 -16.11
C ALA A 35 19.99 -2.53 -17.01
N GLU A 36 21.20 -2.70 -16.47
CA GLU A 36 22.37 -3.18 -17.20
C GLU A 36 22.22 -4.64 -17.64
N SER A 37 21.63 -5.50 -16.80
CA SER A 37 21.35 -6.90 -17.17
C SER A 37 20.31 -7.03 -18.29
N ILE A 38 19.38 -6.08 -18.35
CA ILE A 38 18.26 -6.06 -19.29
C ILE A 38 18.63 -5.33 -20.60
N PHE A 39 19.40 -4.26 -20.49
CA PHE A 39 19.88 -3.37 -21.55
C PHE A 39 21.42 -3.27 -21.55
N PRO A 40 22.13 -4.38 -21.81
CA PRO A 40 23.59 -4.46 -21.74
C PRO A 40 24.28 -3.53 -22.74
N ARG A 41 25.52 -3.11 -22.40
CA ARG A 41 26.32 -2.21 -23.24
C ARG A 41 26.68 -2.87 -24.59
N PRO A 42 26.79 -2.09 -25.68
CA PRO A 42 27.31 -2.57 -26.95
C PRO A 42 28.70 -3.20 -26.77
N GLY A 43 28.91 -4.38 -27.36
CA GLY A 43 30.19 -5.10 -27.30
C GLY A 43 30.29 -6.19 -26.21
N ALA A 44 29.35 -6.23 -25.26
CA ALA A 44 29.30 -7.29 -24.25
C ALA A 44 28.59 -8.56 -24.79
N SER A 45 29.12 -9.21 -25.84
CA SER A 45 28.53 -10.42 -26.45
C SER A 45 27.00 -10.36 -26.63
N THR A 46 26.48 -9.18 -27.02
CA THR A 46 25.04 -8.89 -27.04
C THR A 46 24.45 -9.15 -28.43
N SER A 47 23.25 -9.73 -28.48
CA SER A 47 22.49 -9.84 -29.73
C SER A 47 22.08 -8.46 -30.27
N VAL A 48 21.91 -8.35 -31.59
CA VAL A 48 21.44 -7.12 -32.28
C VAL A 48 20.15 -6.58 -31.66
N ARG A 49 19.23 -7.47 -31.26
CA ARG A 49 17.98 -7.11 -30.59
C ARG A 49 18.20 -6.41 -29.24
N SER A 50 19.19 -6.85 -28.48
CA SER A 50 19.55 -6.25 -27.19
C SER A 50 20.14 -4.85 -27.35
N SER A 51 21.00 -4.65 -28.36
CA SER A 51 21.56 -3.33 -28.68
C SER A 51 20.47 -2.35 -29.14
N ASN A 52 19.50 -2.83 -29.93
CA ASN A 52 18.36 -2.00 -30.37
C ASN A 52 17.45 -1.61 -29.20
N ASN A 53 17.16 -2.53 -28.28
CA ASN A 53 16.35 -2.22 -27.10
C ASN A 53 17.02 -1.17 -26.20
N ARG A 54 18.35 -1.26 -26.01
CA ARG A 54 19.10 -0.27 -25.25
C ARG A 54 19.00 1.13 -25.87
N LYS A 55 19.21 1.24 -27.18
CA LYS A 55 19.08 2.53 -27.86
C LYS A 55 17.67 3.10 -27.71
N ARG A 56 16.63 2.26 -27.90
CA ARG A 56 15.23 2.66 -27.77
C ARG A 56 14.85 3.15 -26.37
N ILE A 57 15.33 2.49 -25.30
CA ILE A 57 15.04 2.97 -23.95
C ILE A 57 15.75 4.29 -23.66
N ILE A 58 16.98 4.47 -24.15
CA ILE A 58 17.71 5.74 -24.01
C ILE A 58 16.96 6.85 -24.75
N ASP A 59 16.61 6.64 -26.02
CA ASP A 59 15.86 7.61 -26.82
C ASP A 59 14.53 7.98 -26.13
N MET A 60 13.82 6.99 -25.58
CA MET A 60 12.56 7.19 -24.85
C MET A 60 12.76 7.99 -23.55
N ILE A 61 13.79 7.68 -22.76
CA ILE A 61 14.13 8.45 -21.55
C ILE A 61 14.43 9.90 -21.92
N GLU A 62 15.27 10.13 -22.94
CA GLU A 62 15.64 11.49 -23.36
C GLU A 62 14.44 12.26 -23.92
N SER A 63 13.53 11.60 -24.64
CA SER A 63 12.37 12.26 -25.25
C SER A 63 11.22 12.51 -24.26
N GLU A 64 10.94 11.56 -23.36
CA GLU A 64 9.80 11.64 -22.44
C GLU A 64 10.14 12.45 -21.18
N LEU A 65 11.36 12.30 -20.63
CA LEU A 65 11.77 13.00 -19.40
C LEU A 65 12.54 14.29 -19.69
N GLY A 66 13.01 14.50 -20.93
CA GLY A 66 13.82 15.66 -21.28
C GLY A 66 15.23 15.65 -20.66
N ILE A 67 15.69 14.49 -20.20
CA ILE A 67 16.98 14.33 -19.50
C ILE A 67 17.95 13.61 -20.40
N ARG A 68 19.08 14.25 -20.72
CA ARG A 68 20.18 13.60 -21.45
C ARG A 68 20.70 12.41 -20.64
N PHE A 69 20.75 11.22 -21.23
CA PHE A 69 21.25 10.00 -20.62
C PHE A 69 22.78 10.01 -20.48
N ALA A 70 23.47 10.40 -21.55
CA ALA A 70 24.93 10.40 -21.61
C ALA A 70 25.57 11.42 -20.67
N THR A 71 26.69 11.02 -20.05
CA THR A 71 27.47 11.85 -19.12
C THR A 71 28.87 12.15 -19.68
N LYS A 72 29.46 13.30 -19.33
CA LYS A 72 30.86 13.57 -19.67
C LYS A 72 31.77 12.75 -18.76
N ALA A 73 32.63 11.92 -19.33
CA ALA A 73 33.74 11.30 -18.62
C ALA A 73 34.83 12.34 -18.29
N GLY A 74 35.77 11.99 -17.40
CA GLY A 74 36.94 12.83 -17.11
C GLY A 74 37.80 13.16 -18.34
N SER A 75 37.69 12.36 -19.42
CA SER A 75 38.33 12.61 -20.71
C SER A 75 37.58 13.59 -21.63
N GLY A 76 36.45 14.15 -21.17
CA GLY A 76 35.57 15.02 -21.97
C GLY A 76 34.66 14.29 -22.97
N ARG A 77 34.85 12.99 -23.19
CA ARG A 77 33.99 12.17 -24.05
C ARG A 77 32.65 11.88 -23.36
N LEU A 78 31.57 11.83 -24.15
CA LEU A 78 30.27 11.38 -23.67
C LEU A 78 30.27 9.86 -23.50
N VAL A 79 29.78 9.39 -22.35
CA VAL A 79 29.67 7.98 -21.98
C VAL A 79 28.23 7.69 -21.54
N GLU A 80 27.63 6.71 -22.19
CA GLU A 80 26.33 6.15 -21.85
C GLU A 80 26.49 5.06 -20.77
N SER A 81 26.22 5.42 -19.52
CA SER A 81 26.30 4.48 -18.40
C SER A 81 25.02 4.54 -17.56
N TRP A 82 24.40 3.38 -17.36
CA TRP A 82 23.28 3.24 -16.43
C TRP A 82 23.68 3.69 -15.02
N GLU A 83 24.86 3.31 -14.55
CA GLU A 83 25.40 3.75 -13.25
C GLU A 83 25.52 5.28 -13.16
N GLY A 84 26.07 5.90 -14.21
CA GLY A 84 26.26 7.35 -14.25
C GLY A 84 24.94 8.12 -14.37
N TYR A 85 23.93 7.53 -15.02
CA TYR A 85 22.58 8.08 -15.12
C TYR A 85 21.83 7.92 -13.79
N PHE A 86 21.70 6.71 -13.26
CA PHE A 86 20.95 6.42 -12.02
C PHE A 86 21.57 7.10 -10.79
N GLY A 87 22.89 7.32 -10.78
CA GLY A 87 23.59 7.97 -9.68
C GLY A 87 23.39 9.48 -9.58
N ARG A 88 22.88 10.15 -10.64
CA ARG A 88 22.81 11.62 -10.69
C ARG A 88 21.42 12.21 -10.85
N ILE A 89 20.46 11.44 -11.34
CA ILE A 89 19.11 11.94 -11.58
C ILE A 89 18.33 12.12 -10.27
N PRO A 90 17.40 13.08 -10.21
CA PRO A 90 16.36 13.15 -9.18
C PRO A 90 15.65 11.80 -8.96
N ILE A 91 15.07 11.61 -7.78
CA ILE A 91 14.39 10.34 -7.46
C ILE A 91 13.15 10.16 -8.33
N GLU A 92 12.43 11.24 -8.62
CA GLU A 92 11.23 11.27 -9.45
C GLU A 92 11.54 10.69 -10.85
N ASP A 93 12.61 11.18 -11.47
CA ASP A 93 13.07 10.71 -12.79
C ASP A 93 13.54 9.25 -12.78
N LEU A 94 14.09 8.79 -11.64
CA LEU A 94 14.45 7.38 -11.44
C LEU A 94 13.19 6.50 -11.43
N LEU A 95 12.13 6.93 -10.74
CA LEU A 95 10.87 6.20 -10.67
C LEU A 95 10.16 6.20 -12.03
N ASP A 96 10.18 7.31 -12.77
CA ASP A 96 9.66 7.38 -14.13
C ASP A 96 10.44 6.49 -15.09
N THR A 97 11.77 6.43 -14.95
CA THR A 97 12.62 5.54 -15.75
C THR A 97 12.18 4.07 -15.60
N ILE A 98 11.83 3.62 -14.40
CA ILE A 98 11.32 2.26 -14.16
C ILE A 98 10.04 2.02 -14.98
N THR A 99 9.10 2.98 -14.92
CA THR A 99 7.85 2.93 -15.67
C THR A 99 8.12 2.83 -17.19
N LEU A 100 9.04 3.65 -17.71
CA LEU A 100 9.43 3.63 -19.13
C LEU A 100 10.07 2.29 -19.55
N MET A 101 10.88 1.67 -18.69
CA MET A 101 11.46 0.35 -18.97
C MET A 101 10.37 -0.72 -19.16
N VAL A 102 9.34 -0.73 -18.31
CA VAL A 102 8.21 -1.67 -18.41
C VAL A 102 7.39 -1.38 -19.67
N ARG A 103 7.04 -0.12 -19.91
CA ARG A 103 6.28 0.32 -21.10
C ARG A 103 6.97 -0.06 -22.40
N LEU A 104 8.30 0.08 -22.48
CA LEU A 104 9.06 -0.32 -23.65
C LEU A 104 8.87 -1.80 -23.99
N PHE A 105 8.99 -2.69 -23.00
CA PHE A 105 8.84 -4.12 -23.24
C PHE A 105 7.43 -4.50 -23.67
N ARG A 106 6.41 -3.91 -23.02
CA ARG A 106 5.02 -4.13 -23.39
C ARG A 106 4.70 -3.65 -24.80
N LYS A 107 5.19 -2.47 -25.18
CA LYS A 107 5.07 -1.93 -26.55
C LYS A 107 5.62 -2.87 -27.62
N PHE A 108 6.59 -3.71 -27.27
CA PHE A 108 7.18 -4.70 -28.19
C PHE A 108 6.77 -6.15 -27.88
N GLY A 109 5.68 -6.37 -27.13
CA GLY A 109 5.13 -7.70 -26.84
C GLY A 109 6.04 -8.60 -25.99
N GLN A 110 6.95 -8.02 -25.20
CA GLN A 110 7.91 -8.74 -24.36
C GLN A 110 7.43 -8.81 -22.90
N GLU A 111 6.25 -9.40 -22.69
CA GLU A 111 5.56 -9.41 -21.39
C GLU A 111 6.40 -10.06 -20.28
N ASP A 112 7.14 -11.14 -20.58
CA ASP A 112 7.99 -11.81 -19.59
C ASP A 112 9.10 -10.89 -19.07
N ARG A 113 9.66 -10.04 -19.95
CA ARG A 113 10.67 -9.05 -19.55
C ARG A 113 10.05 -7.91 -18.76
N ALA A 114 8.85 -7.46 -19.13
CA ALA A 114 8.10 -6.47 -18.37
C ALA A 114 7.83 -6.98 -16.93
N LYS A 115 7.32 -8.22 -16.81
CA LYS A 115 7.12 -8.90 -15.52
C LYS A 115 8.41 -9.06 -14.72
N GLN A 116 9.53 -9.36 -15.38
CA GLN A 116 10.84 -9.44 -14.72
C GLN A 116 11.24 -8.08 -14.14
N VAL A 117 11.10 -6.98 -14.88
CA VAL A 117 11.41 -5.62 -14.38
C VAL A 117 10.54 -5.28 -13.17
N VAL A 118 9.23 -5.54 -13.24
CA VAL A 118 8.30 -5.27 -12.14
C VAL A 118 8.67 -6.12 -10.91
N THR A 119 8.88 -7.41 -11.09
CA THR A 119 9.19 -8.35 -10.00
C THR A 119 10.49 -7.97 -9.29
N GLU A 120 11.55 -7.71 -10.04
CA GLU A 120 12.85 -7.35 -9.45
C GLU A 120 12.83 -5.96 -8.81
N THR A 121 12.12 -5.00 -9.40
CA THR A 121 11.96 -3.66 -8.80
C THR A 121 11.19 -3.74 -7.48
N LYS A 122 10.06 -4.46 -7.44
CA LYS A 122 9.30 -4.72 -6.19
C LYS A 122 10.19 -5.31 -5.12
N ARG A 123 10.98 -6.31 -5.49
CA ARG A 123 11.94 -6.95 -4.59
C ARG A 123 12.98 -5.96 -4.07
N ILE A 124 13.55 -5.11 -4.93
CA ILE A 124 14.52 -4.08 -4.52
C ILE A 124 13.87 -3.08 -3.56
N PHE A 125 12.67 -2.57 -3.87
CA PHE A 125 11.97 -1.59 -3.04
C PHE A 125 11.67 -2.16 -1.65
N ALA A 126 11.15 -3.39 -1.58
CA ALA A 126 10.84 -4.07 -0.33
C ALA A 126 12.09 -4.40 0.51
N GLU A 127 13.20 -4.78 -0.13
CA GLU A 127 14.44 -5.14 0.57
C GLU A 127 15.23 -3.90 1.03
N GLU A 128 15.17 -2.79 0.29
CA GLU A 128 15.82 -1.54 0.66
C GLU A 128 14.89 -0.60 1.46
N ASN A 129 13.67 -1.06 1.76
CA ASN A 129 12.65 -0.36 2.54
C ASN A 129 12.34 1.04 1.97
N LEU A 130 12.06 1.11 0.67
CA LEU A 130 11.71 2.37 0.02
C LEU A 130 10.24 2.76 0.26
N ALA A 131 9.97 4.07 0.26
CA ALA A 131 8.64 4.65 0.44
C ALA A 131 7.80 4.63 -0.84
N TYR A 132 7.95 3.59 -1.66
CA TYR A 132 7.24 3.43 -2.93
C TYR A 132 6.85 1.96 -3.14
N GLU A 133 5.81 1.77 -3.93
CA GLU A 133 5.42 0.47 -4.48
C GLU A 133 5.29 0.54 -5.99
N VAL A 134 5.34 -0.63 -6.64
CA VAL A 134 5.16 -0.74 -8.10
C VAL A 134 3.89 -1.54 -8.34
N ASP A 135 3.01 -1.11 -9.23
CA ASP A 135 1.82 -1.87 -9.58
C ASP A 135 2.13 -3.02 -10.57
N GLY A 136 1.10 -3.71 -11.06
CA GLY A 136 1.26 -4.76 -12.07
C GLY A 136 1.66 -4.23 -13.45
N ASP A 137 1.43 -2.94 -13.68
CA ASP A 137 1.66 -2.26 -14.95
C ASP A 137 2.98 -1.49 -15.04
N GLY A 138 3.75 -1.51 -13.95
CA GLY A 138 5.03 -0.83 -13.82
C GLY A 138 4.92 0.61 -13.37
N GLY A 139 3.73 1.10 -13.02
CA GLY A 139 3.53 2.40 -12.39
C GLY A 139 4.09 2.39 -10.97
N VAL A 140 4.78 3.46 -10.59
CA VAL A 140 5.34 3.62 -9.25
C VAL A 140 4.46 4.58 -8.44
N HIS A 141 4.06 4.14 -7.25
CA HIS A 141 3.20 4.90 -6.34
C HIS A 141 3.94 5.18 -5.04
N PRO A 142 3.73 6.35 -4.40
CA PRO A 142 4.13 6.54 -3.01
C PRO A 142 3.50 5.45 -2.15
N LEU A 143 4.28 4.89 -1.23
CA LEU A 143 3.75 4.03 -0.18
C LEU A 143 2.98 4.96 0.77
N VAL A 144 1.71 5.23 0.48
CA VAL A 144 0.85 6.09 1.30
C VAL A 144 0.81 5.49 2.70
N ASP A 145 1.48 6.19 3.61
CA ASP A 145 1.69 5.93 5.02
C ASP A 145 1.90 4.43 5.38
N SER A 146 3.13 4.04 5.68
CA SER A 146 3.40 2.68 6.17
C SER A 146 2.53 2.28 7.37
N VAL A 147 2.10 3.24 8.20
CA VAL A 147 1.16 2.99 9.31
C VAL A 147 -0.24 2.70 8.79
N PHE A 148 -0.70 3.41 7.76
CA PHE A 148 -1.94 3.12 7.04
C PHE A 148 -1.92 1.72 6.42
N SER A 149 -0.83 1.40 5.72
CA SER A 149 -0.62 0.09 5.09
C SER A 149 -0.59 -1.05 6.11
N VAL A 150 0.10 -0.86 7.24
CA VAL A 150 0.12 -1.83 8.36
C VAL A 150 -1.26 -1.95 9.00
N THR A 151 -1.95 -0.84 9.26
CA THR A 151 -3.29 -0.85 9.85
C THR A 151 -4.26 -1.63 8.97
N ARG A 152 -4.25 -1.39 7.65
CA ARG A 152 -5.01 -2.14 6.64
C ARG A 152 -4.69 -3.64 6.68
N GLN A 153 -3.40 -4.01 6.59
CA GLN A 153 -3.00 -5.42 6.63
C GLN A 153 -3.44 -6.12 7.91
N THR A 154 -3.32 -5.45 9.07
CA THR A 154 -3.76 -6.02 10.34
C THR A 154 -5.29 -6.13 10.45
N ALA A 155 -6.04 -5.22 9.83
CA ALA A 155 -7.49 -5.34 9.73
C ALA A 155 -7.88 -6.55 8.88
N ILE A 156 -7.30 -6.72 7.69
CA ILE A 156 -7.55 -7.87 6.81
C ILE A 156 -7.18 -9.19 7.50
N ALA A 157 -6.02 -9.26 8.17
CA ALA A 157 -5.59 -10.45 8.89
C ALA A 157 -6.58 -10.86 10.00
N GLY A 158 -7.26 -9.89 10.62
CA GLY A 158 -8.32 -10.15 11.60
C GLY A 158 -9.61 -10.71 10.99
N LEU A 159 -9.76 -10.66 9.67
CA LEU A 159 -10.96 -11.07 8.92
C LEU A 159 -10.78 -12.40 8.15
N ASN A 160 -9.76 -13.20 8.49
CA ASN A 160 -9.43 -14.46 7.79
C ASN A 160 -10.47 -15.60 7.96
N ASP A 161 -11.56 -15.40 8.70
CA ASP A 161 -12.63 -16.38 8.86
C ASP A 161 -13.69 -16.21 7.75
N ALA A 162 -14.26 -17.31 7.26
CA ALA A 162 -15.30 -17.31 6.23
C ALA A 162 -16.55 -16.48 6.61
N ARG A 163 -16.80 -16.31 7.92
CA ARG A 163 -17.84 -15.40 8.45
C ARG A 163 -17.63 -13.94 8.03
N TYR A 164 -16.38 -13.53 7.81
CA TYR A 164 -16.01 -12.13 7.56
C TYR A 164 -15.71 -11.82 6.09
N THR A 165 -15.91 -12.76 5.16
CA THR A 165 -15.59 -12.58 3.73
C THR A 165 -16.12 -11.27 3.15
N ALA A 166 -17.42 -10.98 3.32
CA ALA A 166 -18.03 -9.75 2.82
C ALA A 166 -17.49 -8.46 3.51
N THR A 167 -16.91 -8.59 4.70
CA THR A 167 -16.22 -7.48 5.37
C THR A 167 -14.83 -7.28 4.78
N ALA A 168 -14.08 -8.36 4.56
CA ALA A 168 -12.75 -8.31 3.96
C ALA A 168 -12.81 -7.71 2.55
N GLU A 169 -13.78 -8.11 1.73
CA GLU A 169 -14.00 -7.55 0.39
C GLU A 169 -14.17 -6.02 0.40
N ASN A 170 -14.89 -5.47 1.39
CA ASN A 170 -15.03 -4.02 1.52
C ASN A 170 -13.68 -3.34 1.82
N VAL A 171 -12.88 -3.90 2.73
CA VAL A 171 -11.55 -3.37 3.07
C VAL A 171 -10.59 -3.45 1.89
N GLU A 172 -10.63 -4.53 1.11
CA GLU A 172 -9.77 -4.72 -0.05
C GLU A 172 -10.11 -3.78 -1.21
N ARG A 173 -11.40 -3.52 -1.45
CA ARG A 173 -11.85 -2.62 -2.53
C ARG A 173 -11.49 -1.16 -2.30
N MET A 174 -11.11 -0.78 -1.09
CA MET A 174 -10.75 0.59 -0.73
C MET A 174 -9.57 1.11 -1.56
N ASP A 175 -8.59 0.26 -1.89
CA ASP A 175 -7.40 0.68 -2.65
C ASP A 175 -7.78 1.17 -4.05
N ALA A 176 -8.78 0.54 -4.67
CA ALA A 176 -9.26 0.96 -5.99
C ALA A 176 -9.90 2.36 -5.96
N CYS A 177 -10.35 2.84 -4.80
CA CYS A 177 -10.80 4.23 -4.63
C CYS A 177 -9.60 5.17 -4.46
N LEU A 178 -8.62 4.80 -3.63
CA LEU A 178 -7.46 5.64 -3.33
C LEU A 178 -6.46 5.77 -4.50
N LEU A 179 -6.42 4.78 -5.40
CA LEU A 179 -5.56 4.77 -6.59
C LEU A 179 -6.14 5.55 -7.78
N GLN A 180 -7.34 6.11 -7.66
CA GLN A 180 -7.92 6.96 -8.72
C GLN A 180 -7.18 8.29 -8.82
N ASN A 181 -7.31 8.96 -9.97
CA ASN A 181 -6.78 10.31 -10.18
C ASN A 181 -7.89 11.24 -10.70
N PRO A 182 -8.47 12.10 -9.85
CA PRO A 182 -8.17 12.29 -8.43
C PRO A 182 -8.63 11.10 -7.54
N PRO A 183 -8.05 10.88 -6.35
CA PRO A 183 -8.50 9.83 -5.43
C PRO A 183 -9.96 9.98 -5.01
N ASP A 184 -10.68 8.86 -4.92
CA ASP A 184 -12.06 8.79 -4.43
C ASP A 184 -12.09 8.55 -2.91
N TYR A 185 -11.83 9.60 -2.14
CA TYR A 185 -11.82 9.51 -0.68
C TYR A 185 -13.19 9.15 -0.10
N ILE A 186 -14.26 9.66 -0.69
CA ILE A 186 -15.63 9.35 -0.26
C ILE A 186 -15.93 7.86 -0.46
N GLY A 187 -15.55 7.29 -1.62
CA GLY A 187 -15.67 5.85 -1.87
C GLY A 187 -14.90 5.01 -0.86
N ALA A 188 -13.66 5.40 -0.54
CA ALA A 188 -12.85 4.73 0.47
C ALA A 188 -13.49 4.78 1.87
N ILE A 189 -13.98 5.95 2.31
CA ILE A 189 -14.69 6.11 3.60
C ILE A 189 -15.95 5.24 3.65
N ARG A 190 -16.74 5.20 2.55
CA ARG A 190 -17.95 4.39 2.45
C ARG A 190 -17.66 2.89 2.56
N LEU A 191 -16.58 2.42 1.94
CA LEU A 191 -16.17 1.02 2.02
C LEU A 191 -15.75 0.62 3.44
N VAL A 192 -14.95 1.46 4.12
CA VAL A 192 -14.55 1.18 5.51
C VAL A 192 -15.73 1.27 6.49
N PHE A 193 -16.65 2.22 6.29
CA PHE A 193 -17.91 2.26 7.03
C PHE A 193 -18.73 1.00 6.79
N GLY A 194 -18.84 0.55 5.54
CA GLY A 194 -19.53 -0.68 5.16
C GLY A 194 -18.92 -1.92 5.83
N ALA A 195 -17.59 -1.98 5.96
CA ALA A 195 -16.91 -3.03 6.71
C ALA A 195 -17.30 -3.03 8.20
N CYS A 196 -17.26 -1.87 8.87
CA CYS A 196 -17.72 -1.75 10.26
C CYS A 196 -19.20 -2.14 10.41
N GLU A 197 -20.06 -1.68 9.49
CA GLU A 197 -21.49 -1.97 9.52
C GLU A 197 -21.77 -3.47 9.31
N ASN A 198 -21.06 -4.12 8.38
CA ASN A 198 -21.18 -5.56 8.15
C ASN A 198 -20.78 -6.37 9.39
N LEU A 199 -19.65 -6.04 10.04
CA LEU A 199 -19.26 -6.69 11.29
C LEU A 199 -20.30 -6.52 12.40
N PHE A 200 -20.78 -5.29 12.59
CA PHE A 200 -21.77 -5.01 13.62
C PHE A 200 -23.10 -5.75 13.38
N LYS A 201 -23.51 -5.87 12.11
CA LYS A 201 -24.66 -6.69 11.69
C LYS A 201 -24.45 -8.17 12.02
N LEU A 202 -23.25 -8.71 11.77
CA LEU A 202 -22.91 -10.10 12.10
C LEU A 202 -22.95 -10.35 13.62
N MET A 203 -22.48 -9.39 14.42
CA MET A 203 -22.47 -9.48 15.89
C MET A 203 -23.88 -9.43 16.50
N TYR A 204 -24.73 -8.52 16.03
CA TYR A 204 -25.98 -8.16 16.76
C TYR A 204 -27.28 -8.32 15.96
N SER A 205 -27.22 -8.72 14.69
CA SER A 205 -28.40 -8.87 13.82
C SER A 205 -29.29 -7.61 13.76
N VAL A 206 -28.65 -6.44 13.73
CA VAL A 206 -29.32 -5.13 13.61
C VAL A 206 -29.41 -4.69 12.14
N PRO A 207 -30.35 -3.80 11.75
CA PRO A 207 -30.49 -3.39 10.35
C PRO A 207 -29.40 -2.44 9.86
N ARG A 208 -28.76 -1.67 10.76
CA ARG A 208 -27.74 -0.66 10.42
C ARG A 208 -26.78 -0.42 11.58
N LEU A 209 -25.64 0.18 11.27
CA LEU A 209 -24.72 0.72 12.25
C LEU A 209 -25.12 2.16 12.57
N ASP A 210 -25.36 2.44 13.85
CA ASP A 210 -25.60 3.78 14.36
C ASP A 210 -25.09 3.89 15.81
N ALA A 211 -24.75 5.11 16.24
CA ALA A 211 -24.13 5.35 17.55
C ALA A 211 -25.00 4.89 18.74
N ARG A 212 -26.33 4.89 18.59
CA ARG A 212 -27.25 4.44 19.64
C ARG A 212 -27.21 2.93 19.78
N SER A 213 -27.36 2.21 18.68
CA SER A 213 -27.30 0.74 18.64
C SER A 213 -25.97 0.23 19.19
N VAL A 214 -24.86 0.90 18.87
CA VAL A 214 -23.53 0.61 19.42
C VAL A 214 -23.50 0.78 20.94
N GLY A 215 -24.01 1.90 21.47
CA GLY A 215 -24.11 2.12 22.92
C GLY A 215 -24.98 1.07 23.64
N ASP A 216 -26.10 0.68 23.05
CA ASP A 216 -27.06 -0.23 23.68
C ASP A 216 -26.59 -1.69 23.71
N LYS A 217 -25.82 -2.11 22.69
CA LYS A 217 -25.39 -3.50 22.50
C LYS A 217 -23.94 -3.71 22.91
N LEU A 218 -23.01 -3.03 22.26
CA LEU A 218 -21.58 -3.24 22.43
C LEU A 218 -21.09 -2.84 23.82
N ALA A 219 -21.68 -1.81 24.44
CA ALA A 219 -21.32 -1.42 25.80
C ALA A 219 -21.58 -2.54 26.82
N LYS A 220 -22.70 -3.28 26.67
CA LYS A 220 -23.06 -4.38 27.58
C LYS A 220 -22.06 -5.52 27.49
N ASP A 221 -21.69 -5.90 26.27
CA ASP A 221 -20.72 -6.97 26.05
C ASP A 221 -19.33 -6.60 26.55
N GLN A 222 -18.89 -5.34 26.35
CA GLN A 222 -17.62 -4.88 26.89
C GLN A 222 -17.61 -4.83 28.42
N GLN A 223 -18.69 -4.38 29.04
CA GLN A 223 -18.82 -4.38 30.50
C GLN A 223 -18.70 -5.79 31.06
N ALA A 224 -19.35 -6.77 30.43
CA ALA A 224 -19.28 -8.17 30.81
C ALA A 224 -17.87 -8.75 30.58
N LEU A 225 -17.29 -8.53 29.40
CA LEU A 225 -15.97 -9.05 29.03
C LEU A 225 -14.85 -8.56 29.95
N TYR A 226 -14.99 -7.34 30.49
CA TYR A 226 -13.99 -6.70 31.33
C TYR A 226 -14.39 -6.55 32.80
N ALA A 227 -15.38 -7.32 33.29
CA ALA A 227 -15.96 -7.21 34.63
C ALA A 227 -14.97 -7.22 35.81
N GLY A 228 -13.73 -7.69 35.63
CA GLY A 228 -12.67 -7.70 36.64
C GLY A 228 -11.54 -6.67 36.45
N HIS A 229 -11.63 -5.79 35.45
CA HIS A 229 -10.53 -4.90 35.05
C HIS A 229 -10.99 -3.45 34.91
N SER A 230 -11.09 -2.71 36.02
CA SER A 230 -11.63 -1.35 36.07
C SER A 230 -10.96 -0.35 35.11
N ASN A 231 -9.64 -0.41 34.98
CA ASN A 231 -8.89 0.42 34.02
C ASN A 231 -9.25 0.09 32.57
N LEU A 232 -9.40 -1.21 32.27
CA LEU A 232 -9.75 -1.68 30.93
C LEU A 232 -11.19 -1.32 30.58
N GLN A 233 -12.14 -1.43 31.53
CA GLN A 233 -13.51 -0.97 31.35
C GLN A 233 -13.60 0.52 31.08
N SER A 234 -12.82 1.33 31.82
CA SER A 234 -12.79 2.77 31.63
C SER A 234 -12.23 3.13 30.26
N ALA A 235 -11.11 2.51 29.87
CA ALA A 235 -10.50 2.71 28.55
C ALA A 235 -11.41 2.22 27.40
N SER A 236 -12.07 1.07 27.56
CA SER A 236 -12.98 0.53 26.54
C SER A 236 -14.21 1.43 26.37
N SER A 237 -14.75 1.97 27.46
CA SER A 237 -15.88 2.91 27.41
C SER A 237 -15.51 4.18 26.65
N LYS A 238 -14.30 4.72 26.85
CA LYS A 238 -13.81 5.88 26.08
C LYS A 238 -13.56 5.55 24.61
N THR A 239 -13.05 4.35 24.33
CA THR A 239 -12.89 3.84 22.96
C THR A 239 -14.24 3.71 22.25
N LEU A 240 -15.27 3.23 22.96
CA LEU A 240 -16.63 3.13 22.45
C LEU A 240 -17.23 4.50 22.11
N GLU A 241 -17.01 5.51 22.95
CA GLU A 241 -17.43 6.88 22.65
C GLU A 241 -16.71 7.43 21.41
N GLY A 242 -15.39 7.19 21.29
CA GLY A 242 -14.64 7.53 20.08
C GLY A 242 -15.18 6.83 18.82
N PHE A 243 -15.64 5.59 18.93
CA PHE A 243 -16.26 4.87 17.82
C PHE A 243 -17.62 5.48 17.44
N LYS A 244 -18.43 5.88 18.41
CA LYS A 244 -19.70 6.58 18.18
C LYS A 244 -19.48 7.92 17.46
N ASP A 245 -18.48 8.68 17.89
CA ASP A 245 -18.12 9.94 17.24
C ASP A 245 -17.61 9.73 15.81
N TRP A 246 -16.81 8.68 15.60
CA TRP A 246 -16.37 8.29 14.26
C TRP A 246 -17.53 7.90 13.34
N ILE A 247 -18.52 7.14 13.84
CA ILE A 247 -19.74 6.80 13.08
C ILE A 247 -20.46 8.08 12.63
N ASN A 248 -20.64 9.04 13.55
CA ASN A 248 -21.29 10.31 13.25
C ASN A 248 -20.50 11.13 12.22
N ALA A 249 -19.17 11.16 12.32
CA ALA A 249 -18.32 11.83 11.35
C ALA A 249 -18.38 11.19 9.96
N ALA A 250 -18.27 9.86 9.88
CA ALA A 250 -18.33 9.12 8.62
C ALA A 250 -19.72 9.22 7.95
N HIS A 251 -20.78 9.43 8.73
CA HIS A 251 -22.13 9.62 8.20
C HIS A 251 -22.28 10.86 7.32
N PHE A 252 -21.48 11.91 7.50
CA PHE A 252 -21.48 13.07 6.59
C PHE A 252 -21.14 12.65 5.16
N TYR A 253 -20.16 11.77 4.98
CA TYR A 253 -19.73 11.28 3.66
C TYR A 253 -20.59 10.12 3.11
N ARG A 254 -21.43 9.51 3.95
CA ARG A 254 -22.39 8.46 3.56
C ARG A 254 -23.65 9.03 2.92
N HIS A 255 -24.15 10.17 3.40
CA HIS A 255 -25.47 10.72 3.05
C HIS A 255 -25.48 11.83 1.99
N GLU A 256 -24.33 12.21 1.43
CA GLU A 256 -24.28 13.06 0.22
C GLU A 256 -24.72 12.29 -1.04
N GLN A 257 -25.88 11.64 -0.98
CA GLN A 257 -26.58 11.10 -2.15
C GLN A 257 -27.50 12.19 -2.69
N GLY A 258 -27.21 12.69 -3.90
CA GLY A 258 -28.07 13.65 -4.60
C GLY A 258 -27.45 15.00 -4.94
N VAL A 259 -26.16 15.21 -4.65
CA VAL A 259 -25.39 16.36 -5.16
C VAL A 259 -24.56 15.88 -6.35
N GLU A 260 -24.59 16.61 -7.46
CA GLU A 260 -23.97 16.23 -8.74
C GLU A 260 -22.44 16.01 -8.60
N GLU A 261 -21.80 16.76 -7.70
CA GLU A 261 -20.40 16.56 -7.28
C GLU A 261 -20.28 16.71 -5.74
N PRO A 262 -20.20 15.62 -4.97
CA PRO A 262 -19.94 15.70 -3.53
C PRO A 262 -18.54 16.25 -3.27
N ASN A 263 -18.41 17.14 -2.28
CA ASN A 263 -17.13 17.75 -1.94
C ASN A 263 -16.20 16.70 -1.30
N GLN A 264 -15.15 16.32 -2.02
CA GLN A 264 -14.12 15.41 -1.48
C GLN A 264 -13.51 16.03 -0.20
N PRO A 265 -13.32 15.25 0.88
CA PRO A 265 -12.53 15.72 2.02
C PRO A 265 -11.08 16.00 1.58
N SER A 266 -10.38 16.85 2.33
CA SER A 266 -8.92 16.96 2.17
C SER A 266 -8.27 15.61 2.45
N GLU A 267 -7.16 15.32 1.77
CA GLU A 267 -6.42 14.05 1.89
C GLU A 267 -6.12 13.71 3.35
N GLU A 268 -5.63 14.69 4.13
CA GLU A 268 -5.31 14.53 5.55
C GLU A 268 -6.52 14.05 6.39
N VAL A 269 -7.72 14.60 6.14
CA VAL A 269 -8.95 14.24 6.85
C VAL A 269 -9.44 12.88 6.37
N ALA A 270 -9.39 12.62 5.07
CA ALA A 270 -9.76 11.34 4.48
C ALA A 270 -8.95 10.19 5.07
N ILE A 271 -7.63 10.31 5.01
CA ILE A 271 -6.70 9.28 5.50
C ILE A 271 -6.91 9.06 7.00
N LEU A 272 -7.13 10.12 7.80
CA LEU A 272 -7.42 9.98 9.24
C LEU A 272 -8.72 9.21 9.50
N ILE A 273 -9.82 9.55 8.80
CA ILE A 273 -11.11 8.88 8.96
C ILE A 273 -11.01 7.41 8.57
N ILE A 274 -10.35 7.12 7.45
CA ILE A 274 -10.15 5.76 6.95
C ILE A 274 -9.30 4.95 7.92
N SER A 275 -8.18 5.51 8.42
CA SER A 275 -7.29 4.86 9.39
C SER A 275 -8.01 4.48 10.70
N ASN A 276 -8.80 5.41 11.24
CA ASN A 276 -9.61 5.16 12.43
C ASN A 276 -10.64 4.06 12.16
N GLY A 277 -11.30 4.10 11.01
CA GLY A 277 -12.26 3.08 10.60
C GLY A 277 -11.64 1.68 10.50
N LEU A 278 -10.46 1.54 9.89
CA LEU A 278 -9.74 0.27 9.82
C LEU A 278 -9.36 -0.25 11.21
N SER A 279 -9.00 0.64 12.13
CA SER A 279 -8.74 0.28 13.53
C SER A 279 -9.99 -0.26 14.21
N TYR A 280 -11.16 0.34 13.96
CA TYR A 280 -12.44 -0.18 14.47
C TYR A 280 -12.87 -1.49 13.81
N VAL A 281 -12.63 -1.70 12.52
CA VAL A 281 -12.84 -3.01 11.85
C VAL A 281 -12.08 -4.10 12.58
N ARG A 282 -10.78 -3.89 12.81
CA ARG A 282 -9.94 -4.83 13.54
C ARG A 282 -10.46 -5.09 14.96
N TRP A 283 -10.79 -4.03 15.67
CA TRP A 283 -11.29 -4.12 17.05
C TRP A 283 -12.62 -4.88 17.15
N LEU A 284 -13.58 -4.60 16.27
CA LEU A 284 -14.86 -5.30 16.22
C LEU A 284 -14.70 -6.78 15.88
N ALA A 285 -13.85 -7.11 14.90
CA ALA A 285 -13.56 -8.50 14.54
C ALA A 285 -12.97 -9.28 15.74
N GLN A 286 -12.03 -8.68 16.48
CA GLN A 286 -11.46 -9.27 17.69
C GLN A 286 -12.51 -9.47 18.79
N LEU A 287 -13.42 -8.51 18.98
CA LEU A 287 -14.52 -8.63 19.94
C LEU A 287 -15.51 -9.73 19.54
N ASP A 288 -15.95 -9.79 18.28
CA ASP A 288 -16.86 -10.85 17.79
C ASP A 288 -16.25 -12.24 17.97
N GLN A 289 -14.96 -12.40 17.62
CA GLN A 289 -14.25 -13.66 17.85
C GLN A 289 -14.23 -14.02 19.34
N THR A 290 -13.84 -13.08 20.21
CA THR A 290 -13.74 -13.31 21.66
C THR A 290 -15.09 -13.67 22.28
N LEU A 291 -16.15 -12.91 21.95
CA LEU A 291 -17.51 -13.17 22.42
C LEU A 291 -18.07 -14.49 21.87
N GLY A 292 -17.74 -14.83 20.62
CA GLY A 292 -18.08 -16.09 19.98
C GLY A 292 -17.44 -17.31 20.66
N TYR A 293 -16.21 -17.18 21.17
CA TYR A 293 -15.56 -18.22 21.97
C TYR A 293 -16.24 -18.40 23.33
N VAL A 294 -16.51 -17.31 24.05
CA VAL A 294 -17.13 -17.37 25.41
C VAL A 294 -18.53 -18.00 25.38
N ASN A 295 -19.32 -17.74 24.34
CA ASN A 295 -20.67 -18.31 24.23
C ASN A 295 -20.70 -19.77 23.74
N ARG A 296 -19.57 -20.34 23.31
CA ARG A 296 -19.46 -21.72 22.81
C ARG A 296 -18.74 -22.67 23.79
N SER A 297 -18.14 -22.14 24.85
CA SER A 297 -17.49 -22.87 25.95
C SER A 297 -18.40 -22.98 27.16
#